data_AF-A0A4P5VR93-F1
#
_entry.id   AF-A0A4P5VR93-F1
#
_cell.length_a   1.000
_cell.length_b   1.000
_cell.length_c   1.000
_cell.angle_alpha   90.00
_cell.angle_beta   90.00
_cell.angle_gamma   90.00
#
_symmetry.space_group_name_H-M   'P 1'
#
loop_
_entity.id
_entity.type
_entity.pdbx_description
1 polymer ?
#
loop_
_entity_poly.entity_id
_entity_poly.type
_entity_poly.pdbx_seq_one_letter_code
_entity_poly.pdbx_strand_id
1 'polypeptide(L)'
;MDWLRQLPIGQYVDDGDPGRGSWLKRIDPRLKLAWTVAFLVTPILAGPLWRLALVGLLLLLTLVSGLPLRIWRRSLPLLLLLAVLVGLLTTLLPAGGTGRATLQRPPEELRLESPTQPGSGAPPERSGLAWELLRWGPVQLGPVPFGPLVVTRRSAQLGINGATLLVTLIQSANLLLLSTTPEELAWAISWWLRPLGALGLPMERLGFTLLLSLRFLPLVQEELQNLLRSLATRAVTLKGLGWKGALGLVLAVGERLLANILLRSEQGAEALMARGGRWIAPDALHRVPSGSAWLTRLGWLALGALLLLRWRLGGS
;
A
#
# COMPACT_ATOMS: atom_id res chain seq x y z
N MET A 1 31.11 -10.74 1.61
CA MET A 1 29.99 -9.88 1.16
C MET A 1 28.70 -10.44 1.76
N ASP A 2 28.38 -10.05 3.00
CA ASP A 2 27.19 -10.51 3.73
C ASP A 2 25.95 -9.68 3.39
N TRP A 3 25.79 -9.33 2.10
CA TRP A 3 24.77 -8.40 1.62
C TRP A 3 23.34 -8.94 1.79
N LEU A 4 23.16 -10.26 1.71
CA LEU A 4 21.87 -10.91 1.91
C LEU A 4 21.49 -11.12 3.38
N ARG A 5 22.44 -11.06 4.34
CA ARG A 5 22.11 -10.93 5.78
C ARG A 5 21.65 -9.50 6.14
N GLN A 6 22.05 -8.52 5.33
CA GLN A 6 21.68 -7.11 5.46
C GLN A 6 20.43 -6.73 4.65
N LEU A 7 19.85 -7.64 3.87
CA LEU A 7 18.55 -7.44 3.26
C LEU A 7 17.51 -7.80 4.33
N PRO A 8 16.95 -6.82 5.06
CA PRO A 8 15.93 -7.12 6.04
C PRO A 8 14.74 -7.71 5.26
N ILE A 9 14.36 -8.92 5.63
CA ILE A 9 13.19 -9.56 5.05
C ILE A 9 11.99 -8.88 5.68
N GLY A 10 11.46 -7.89 4.96
CA GLY A 10 10.47 -6.96 5.48
C GLY A 10 11.11 -5.68 6.01
N GLN A 11 10.30 -4.63 6.11
CA GLN A 11 10.73 -3.32 6.62
C GLN A 11 10.73 -3.27 8.15
N TYR A 12 10.59 -4.41 8.83
CA TYR A 12 10.50 -4.42 10.28
C TYR A 12 11.82 -3.90 10.88
N VAL A 13 11.72 -2.81 11.64
CA VAL A 13 12.87 -2.24 12.34
C VAL A 13 12.84 -2.74 13.76
N ASP A 14 13.79 -3.59 14.12
CA ASP A 14 14.01 -3.95 15.51
C ASP A 14 14.78 -2.80 16.19
N ASP A 15 14.15 -2.19 17.20
CA ASP A 15 14.84 -1.16 17.97
C ASP A 15 15.60 -1.94 19.04
N GLY A 16 16.92 -2.09 18.89
CA GLY A 16 17.78 -2.88 19.79
C GLY A 16 17.86 -2.39 21.24
N ASP A 17 16.91 -1.56 21.69
CA ASP A 17 16.81 -1.02 23.04
C ASP A 17 15.54 -1.56 23.75
N PRO A 18 15.66 -2.59 24.61
CA PRO A 18 14.52 -3.31 25.20
C PRO A 18 13.62 -2.46 26.13
N GLY A 19 14.01 -1.22 26.47
CA GLY A 19 13.24 -0.31 27.33
C GLY A 19 12.40 0.76 26.61
N ARG A 20 12.65 1.01 25.32
CA ARG A 20 12.07 2.15 24.56
C ARG A 20 11.23 1.73 23.35
N GLY A 21 10.74 0.50 23.35
CA GLY A 21 9.94 -0.02 22.24
C GLY A 21 8.69 0.81 21.97
N SER A 22 8.51 1.22 20.70
CA SER A 22 7.30 1.87 20.19
C SER A 22 6.04 1.15 20.67
N TRP A 23 5.06 1.91 21.19
CA TRP A 23 3.77 1.35 21.61
C TRP A 23 3.09 0.60 20.45
N LEU A 24 3.25 1.10 19.23
CA LEU A 24 2.65 0.50 18.04
C LEU A 24 3.10 -0.95 17.84
N LYS A 25 4.34 -1.31 18.20
CA LYS A 25 4.82 -2.71 18.11
C LYS A 25 4.04 -3.65 19.04
N ARG A 26 3.60 -3.17 20.20
CA ARG A 26 2.86 -3.97 21.20
C ARG A 26 1.40 -4.22 20.84
N ILE A 27 0.86 -3.50 19.85
CA ILE A 27 -0.51 -3.68 19.38
C ILE A 27 -0.64 -5.01 18.64
N ASP A 28 -1.78 -5.70 18.85
CA ASP A 28 -2.11 -6.95 18.16
C ASP A 28 -2.04 -6.78 16.62
N PRO A 29 -1.30 -7.64 15.90
CA PRO A 29 -1.18 -7.55 14.44
C PRO A 29 -2.53 -7.67 13.70
N ARG A 30 -3.54 -8.34 14.28
CA ARG A 30 -4.90 -8.44 13.70
C ARG A 30 -5.55 -7.07 13.57
N LEU A 31 -5.40 -6.23 14.60
CA LEU A 31 -5.93 -4.88 14.61
C LEU A 31 -5.16 -3.98 13.64
N LYS A 32 -3.84 -4.11 13.54
CA LYS A 32 -3.04 -3.35 12.57
C LYS A 32 -3.48 -3.67 11.13
N LEU A 33 -3.65 -4.96 10.80
CA LEU A 33 -4.20 -5.37 9.50
C LEU A 33 -5.60 -4.79 9.27
N ALA A 34 -6.47 -4.85 10.29
CA ALA A 34 -7.82 -4.28 10.22
C ALA A 34 -7.79 -2.77 9.95
N TRP A 35 -6.90 -2.02 10.62
CA TRP A 35 -6.73 -0.60 10.32
C TRP A 35 -6.27 -0.43 8.88
N THR A 36 -5.39 -1.29 8.36
CA THR A 36 -4.75 -1.02 7.05
C THR A 36 -5.78 -1.19 5.96
N VAL A 37 -6.60 -2.23 6.08
CA VAL A 37 -7.78 -2.42 5.23
C VAL A 37 -8.77 -1.27 5.39
N ALA A 38 -9.03 -0.79 6.62
CA ALA A 38 -9.90 0.35 6.83
C ALA A 38 -9.37 1.62 6.15
N PHE A 39 -8.09 1.95 6.31
CA PHE A 39 -7.45 3.10 5.65
C PHE A 39 -7.29 2.93 4.13
N LEU A 40 -7.34 1.71 3.60
CA LEU A 40 -7.41 1.44 2.18
C LEU A 40 -8.80 1.72 1.60
N VAL A 41 -9.86 1.26 2.27
CA VAL A 41 -11.25 1.35 1.76
C VAL A 41 -11.87 2.72 2.05
N THR A 42 -11.60 3.29 3.22
CA THR A 42 -12.23 4.52 3.72
C THR A 42 -12.03 5.72 2.78
N PRO A 43 -10.84 5.98 2.20
CA PRO A 43 -10.63 7.09 1.27
C PRO A 43 -11.42 6.96 -0.02
N ILE A 44 -11.60 5.73 -0.55
CA ILE A 44 -12.25 5.49 -1.85
C ILE A 44 -13.71 6.00 -1.82
N LEU A 45 -14.41 5.75 -0.71
CA LEU A 45 -15.81 6.11 -0.53
C LEU A 45 -15.99 7.40 0.31
N ALA A 46 -14.94 8.21 0.49
CA ALA A 46 -14.98 9.40 1.37
C ALA A 46 -14.96 10.71 0.59
N GLY A 47 -15.65 11.71 1.12
CA GLY A 47 -15.59 13.09 0.63
C GLY A 47 -14.23 13.77 0.89
N PRO A 48 -13.97 14.93 0.26
CA PRO A 48 -12.65 15.59 0.30
C PRO A 48 -12.17 15.95 1.71
N LEU A 49 -13.05 16.51 2.55
CA LEU A 49 -12.73 16.87 3.94
C LEU A 49 -12.33 15.65 4.76
N TRP A 50 -13.03 14.54 4.56
CA TRP A 50 -12.78 13.30 5.29
C TRP A 50 -11.45 12.65 4.90
N ARG A 51 -11.06 12.74 3.63
CA ARG A 51 -9.73 12.28 3.17
C ARG A 51 -8.60 13.06 3.82
N LEU A 52 -8.74 14.39 3.89
CA LEU A 52 -7.74 15.26 4.55
C LEU A 52 -7.66 14.95 6.05
N ALA A 53 -8.81 14.74 6.72
CA ALA A 53 -8.84 14.33 8.12
C ALA A 53 -8.13 12.98 8.34
N LEU A 54 -8.32 11.99 7.45
CA LEU A 54 -7.62 10.70 7.52
C LEU A 54 -6.11 10.85 7.36
N VAL A 55 -5.65 11.68 6.42
CA VAL A 55 -4.21 11.98 6.28
C VAL A 55 -3.67 12.61 7.56
N GLY A 56 -4.35 13.62 8.10
CA GLY A 56 -3.95 14.28 9.35
C GLY A 56 -3.90 13.31 10.53
N LEU A 57 -4.92 12.46 10.69
CA LEU A 57 -4.96 11.42 11.71
C LEU A 57 -3.79 10.43 11.56
N LEU A 58 -3.49 9.99 10.34
CA LEU A 58 -2.43 9.04 10.07
C LEU A 58 -1.03 9.64 10.33
N LEU A 59 -0.83 10.93 10.02
CA LEU A 59 0.38 11.67 10.33
C LEU A 59 0.53 11.91 11.84
N LEU A 60 -0.57 12.18 12.54
CA LEU A 60 -0.57 12.29 14.00
C LEU A 60 -0.22 10.95 14.65
N LEU A 61 -0.84 9.86 14.19
CA LEU A 61 -0.55 8.51 14.69
C LEU A 61 0.90 8.12 14.43
N THR A 62 1.43 8.50 13.27
CA THR A 62 2.84 8.39 12.91
C THR A 62 3.74 9.11 13.93
N LEU A 63 3.41 10.35 14.29
CA LEU A 63 4.19 11.16 15.23
C LEU A 63 4.17 10.56 16.65
N VAL A 64 3.01 10.07 17.09
CA VAL A 64 2.79 9.48 18.42
C VAL A 64 3.32 8.05 18.52
N SER A 65 3.58 7.38 17.40
CA SER A 65 4.04 5.98 17.35
C SER A 65 5.37 5.74 18.09
N GLY A 66 6.18 6.76 18.33
CA GLY A 66 7.44 6.63 19.07
C GLY A 66 8.53 5.87 18.30
N LEU A 67 8.36 5.71 16.98
CA LEU A 67 9.36 5.14 16.06
C LEU A 67 10.50 6.16 15.81
N PRO A 68 11.74 5.72 15.57
CA PRO A 68 12.87 6.63 15.43
C PRO A 68 12.68 7.57 14.21
N LEU A 69 12.75 8.88 14.47
CA LEU A 69 12.55 9.96 13.48
C LEU A 69 13.47 9.85 12.25
N ARG A 70 14.56 9.09 12.34
CA ARG A 70 15.50 8.84 11.23
C ARG A 70 14.84 8.13 10.05
N ILE A 71 13.95 7.17 10.33
CA ILE A 71 13.24 6.42 9.27
C ILE A 71 12.28 7.37 8.55
N TRP A 72 11.51 8.11 9.34
CA TRP A 72 10.49 9.06 8.88
C TRP A 72 11.04 10.18 8.02
N ARG A 73 12.18 10.76 8.41
CA ARG A 73 12.83 11.84 7.66
C ARG A 73 13.27 11.41 6.26
N ARG A 74 13.43 10.10 6.00
CA ARG A 74 13.80 9.60 4.67
C ARG A 74 12.58 9.25 3.82
N SER A 75 11.58 8.58 4.38
CA SER A 75 10.42 8.08 3.62
C SER A 75 9.31 9.12 3.43
N LEU A 76 9.02 9.91 4.46
CA LEU A 76 7.89 10.84 4.47
C LEU A 76 8.04 12.00 3.47
N PRO A 77 9.18 12.70 3.32
CA PRO A 77 9.28 13.77 2.32
C PRO A 77 9.24 13.24 0.90
N LEU A 78 9.81 12.06 0.62
CA LEU A 78 9.73 11.42 -0.69
C LEU A 78 8.28 11.07 -1.04
N LEU A 79 7.53 10.54 -0.07
CA LEU A 79 6.12 10.22 -0.23
C LEU A 79 5.26 11.47 -0.43
N LEU A 80 5.50 12.55 0.32
CA LEU A 80 4.78 13.81 0.14
C LEU A 80 5.12 14.44 -1.22
N LEU A 81 6.40 14.42 -1.63
CA LEU A 81 6.82 14.89 -2.94
C LEU A 81 6.13 14.11 -4.06
N LEU A 82 6.09 12.78 -3.96
CA LEU A 82 5.41 11.93 -4.93
C LEU A 82 3.89 12.19 -4.94
N ALA A 83 3.27 12.35 -3.78
CA ALA A 83 1.85 12.65 -3.68
C ALA A 83 1.50 14.00 -4.31
N VAL A 84 2.31 15.03 -4.05
CA VAL A 84 2.16 16.36 -4.67
C VAL A 84 2.38 16.28 -6.17
N LEU A 85 3.41 15.57 -6.64
CA LEU A 85 3.68 15.38 -8.06
C LEU A 85 2.51 14.68 -8.77
N VAL A 86 2.02 13.57 -8.21
CA VAL A 86 0.87 12.83 -8.76
C VAL A 86 -0.39 13.68 -8.69
N GLY A 87 -0.61 14.42 -7.61
CA GLY A 87 -1.72 15.36 -7.46
C GLY A 87 -1.70 16.46 -8.52
N LEU A 88 -0.55 17.10 -8.72
CA LEU A 88 -0.38 18.13 -9.76
C LEU A 88 -0.61 17.56 -11.15
N LEU A 89 0.00 16.42 -11.48
CA LEU A 89 -0.18 15.76 -12.77
C LEU A 89 -1.65 15.41 -13.02
N THR A 90 -2.37 14.94 -12.00
CA THR A 90 -3.79 14.61 -12.11
C THR A 90 -4.69 15.84 -12.17
N THR A 91 -4.30 16.98 -11.57
CA THR A 91 -4.99 18.26 -11.77
C THR A 91 -4.80 18.85 -13.18
N LEU A 92 -3.65 18.59 -13.81
CA LEU A 92 -3.34 19.04 -15.17
C LEU A 92 -4.02 18.18 -16.25
N LEU A 93 -4.38 16.94 -15.92
CA LEU A 93 -5.14 16.06 -16.81
C LEU A 93 -6.58 16.58 -16.96
N PRO A 94 -7.07 16.77 -18.21
CA PRO A 94 -8.46 17.14 -18.45
C PRO A 94 -9.37 16.01 -17.96
N ALA A 95 -10.09 16.23 -16.86
CA ALA A 95 -11.15 15.32 -16.45
C ALA A 95 -12.25 15.43 -17.50
N GLY A 96 -12.56 14.33 -18.20
CA GLY A 96 -13.49 14.31 -19.32
C GLY A 96 -14.71 15.21 -19.08
N GLY A 97 -14.92 16.15 -20.00
CA GLY A 97 -15.99 17.14 -19.89
C GLY A 97 -17.32 16.44 -19.67
N THR A 98 -18.08 16.89 -18.68
CA THR A 98 -19.50 16.54 -18.61
C THR A 98 -20.10 16.86 -19.98
N GLY A 99 -20.69 15.85 -20.63
CA GLY A 99 -21.30 16.02 -21.95
C GLY A 99 -22.16 17.27 -21.95
N ARG A 100 -22.09 18.05 -23.04
CA ARG A 100 -22.85 19.29 -23.24
C ARG A 100 -24.26 19.07 -22.68
N ALA A 101 -24.61 19.78 -21.61
CA ALA A 101 -25.98 19.76 -21.14
C ALA A 101 -26.82 20.26 -22.32
N THR A 102 -27.65 19.38 -22.89
CA THR A 102 -28.54 19.73 -23.98
C THR A 102 -29.41 20.85 -23.44
N LEU A 103 -29.30 22.04 -24.03
CA LEU A 103 -30.17 23.15 -23.69
C LEU A 103 -31.60 22.67 -23.93
N GLN A 104 -32.34 22.38 -22.85
CA GLN A 104 -33.71 21.89 -22.93
C GLN A 104 -34.67 22.99 -23.41
N ARG A 105 -34.17 24.22 -23.51
CA ARG A 105 -34.88 25.41 -23.96
C ARG A 105 -34.21 25.96 -25.23
N PRO A 106 -34.95 26.19 -26.33
CA PRO A 106 -34.41 26.79 -27.54
C PRO A 106 -33.83 28.18 -27.23
N PRO A 107 -32.65 28.54 -27.76
CA PRO A 107 -31.99 29.83 -27.52
C PRO A 107 -32.79 31.04 -28.04
N GLU A 108 -33.85 30.81 -28.82
CA GLU A 108 -34.71 31.86 -29.35
C GLU A 108 -35.65 32.48 -28.30
N GLU A 109 -35.95 31.77 -27.20
CA GLU A 109 -36.84 32.29 -26.13
C GLU A 109 -36.13 33.26 -25.16
N LEU A 110 -34.80 33.36 -25.20
CA LEU A 110 -34.04 34.35 -24.44
C LEU A 110 -33.93 35.71 -25.14
N ARG A 111 -34.56 35.86 -26.31
CA ARG A 111 -34.81 37.16 -26.96
C ARG A 111 -35.91 37.92 -26.20
N LEU A 112 -35.69 38.21 -24.91
CA LEU A 112 -36.48 39.24 -24.25
C LEU A 112 -36.07 40.58 -24.85
N GLU A 113 -36.96 41.10 -25.69
CA GLU A 113 -37.11 42.47 -26.17
C GLU A 113 -36.18 43.50 -25.50
N SER A 114 -35.04 43.78 -26.11
CA SER A 114 -34.41 45.10 -25.98
C SER A 114 -34.81 45.91 -27.22
N PRO A 115 -35.75 46.86 -27.11
CA PRO A 115 -36.24 47.62 -28.26
C PRO A 115 -35.26 48.72 -28.64
N THR A 116 -34.04 48.39 -29.06
CA THR A 116 -33.15 49.28 -29.85
C THR A 116 -31.87 48.56 -30.28
N GLN A 117 -31.87 47.96 -31.47
CA GLN A 117 -30.78 47.99 -32.47
C GLN A 117 -30.92 46.81 -33.45
N PRO A 118 -31.14 47.06 -34.76
CA PRO A 118 -30.96 46.05 -35.78
C PRO A 118 -29.47 45.93 -36.12
N GLY A 119 -28.86 44.76 -35.88
CA GLY A 119 -27.64 44.37 -36.58
C GLY A 119 -26.35 44.11 -35.80
N SER A 120 -26.36 43.81 -34.50
CA SER A 120 -25.12 43.34 -33.86
C SER A 120 -25.33 42.27 -32.78
N GLY A 121 -24.49 41.23 -32.87
CA GLY A 121 -24.26 40.27 -31.80
C GLY A 121 -24.97 38.93 -32.01
N ALA A 122 -24.24 37.96 -32.57
CA ALA A 122 -24.45 36.58 -32.16
C ALA A 122 -24.53 36.52 -30.63
N PRO A 123 -25.43 35.70 -30.03
CA PRO A 123 -25.45 35.55 -28.58
C PRO A 123 -24.02 35.23 -28.15
N PRO A 124 -23.48 35.87 -27.09
CA PRO A 124 -22.21 35.41 -26.57
C PRO A 124 -22.44 33.94 -26.26
N GLU A 125 -21.71 33.06 -26.94
CA GLU A 125 -21.63 31.64 -26.59
C GLU A 125 -20.98 31.58 -25.21
N ARG A 126 -21.75 31.95 -24.18
CA ARG A 126 -21.55 31.52 -22.82
C ARG A 126 -22.05 30.09 -22.74
N SER A 127 -21.54 29.23 -23.63
CA SER A 127 -21.34 27.81 -23.36
C SER A 127 -20.18 27.69 -22.36
N GLY A 128 -20.27 28.46 -21.27
CA GLY A 128 -19.28 28.50 -20.22
C GLY A 128 -19.25 27.13 -19.59
N LEU A 129 -18.13 26.43 -19.77
CA LEU A 129 -17.71 25.39 -18.84
C LEU A 129 -17.76 26.04 -17.46
N ALA A 130 -18.77 25.69 -16.66
CA ALA A 130 -19.24 26.56 -15.59
C ALA A 130 -18.18 26.90 -14.52
N TRP A 131 -17.03 26.22 -14.48
CA TRP A 131 -15.97 26.47 -13.50
C TRP A 131 -14.57 26.08 -14.03
N GLU A 132 -13.96 26.94 -14.85
CA GLU A 132 -12.54 26.88 -15.22
C GLU A 132 -11.70 27.65 -14.20
N LEU A 133 -10.77 26.98 -13.51
CA LEU A 133 -9.86 27.66 -12.57
C LEU A 133 -8.63 28.22 -13.28
N LEU A 134 -8.10 27.49 -14.26
CA LEU A 134 -6.93 27.87 -15.02
C LEU A 134 -7.03 27.31 -16.43
N ARG A 135 -7.02 28.18 -17.43
CA ARG A 135 -6.90 27.81 -18.84
C ARG A 135 -5.54 28.29 -19.31
N TRP A 136 -4.60 27.37 -19.48
CA TRP A 136 -3.36 27.67 -20.16
C TRP A 136 -3.54 27.31 -21.63
N GLY A 137 -3.36 28.31 -22.49
CA GLY A 137 -3.65 28.24 -23.93
C GLY A 137 -2.84 27.18 -24.68
N PRO A 138 -3.14 26.97 -25.98
CA PRO A 138 -2.43 25.99 -26.79
C PRO A 138 -0.96 26.41 -26.96
N VAL A 139 -0.06 25.70 -26.30
CA VAL A 139 1.38 25.92 -26.45
C VAL A 139 1.85 25.07 -27.63
N GLN A 140 2.02 25.70 -28.80
CA GLN A 140 2.62 25.03 -29.95
C GLN A 140 4.14 24.97 -29.74
N LEU A 141 4.64 23.87 -29.18
CA LEU A 141 6.07 23.54 -29.13
C LEU A 141 6.42 22.73 -30.40
N GLY A 142 6.66 23.43 -31.50
CA GLY A 142 7.00 22.82 -32.80
C GLY A 142 5.80 22.13 -33.49
N PRO A 143 5.99 21.00 -34.21
CA PRO A 143 4.93 20.35 -35.00
C PRO A 143 3.86 19.62 -34.17
N VAL A 144 3.96 19.65 -32.83
CA VAL A 144 3.00 18.97 -31.94
C VAL A 144 2.14 20.02 -31.24
N PRO A 145 0.84 20.13 -31.56
CA PRO A 145 -0.05 21.02 -30.83
C PRO A 145 -0.30 20.45 -29.43
N PHE A 146 0.30 21.05 -28.39
CA PHE A 146 -0.19 20.81 -27.04
C PHE A 146 -1.53 21.53 -26.90
N GLY A 147 -2.59 20.75 -26.70
CA GLY A 147 -3.94 21.29 -26.47
C GLY A 147 -3.99 22.19 -25.23
N PRO A 148 -5.03 23.04 -25.10
CA PRO A 148 -5.16 23.93 -23.94
C PRO A 148 -5.27 23.10 -22.65
N LEU A 149 -4.39 23.37 -21.70
CA LEU A 149 -4.45 22.80 -20.35
C LEU A 149 -5.56 23.54 -19.59
N VAL A 150 -6.72 22.91 -19.46
CA VAL A 150 -7.86 23.44 -18.71
C VAL A 150 -7.98 22.70 -17.38
N VAL A 151 -7.59 23.37 -16.30
CA VAL A 151 -7.79 22.90 -14.93
C VAL A 151 -9.21 23.26 -14.50
N THR A 152 -10.07 22.26 -14.43
CA THR A 152 -11.43 22.38 -13.92
C THR A 152 -11.46 22.13 -12.42
N ARG A 153 -12.53 22.58 -11.72
CA ARG A 153 -12.76 22.20 -10.30
C ARG A 153 -12.75 20.68 -10.11
N ARG A 154 -13.24 19.93 -11.10
CA ARG A 154 -13.26 18.47 -11.10
C ARG A 154 -11.87 17.87 -11.22
N SER A 155 -11.01 18.39 -12.10
CA SER A 155 -9.60 17.98 -12.21
C SER A 155 -8.84 18.29 -10.91
N ALA A 156 -9.07 19.47 -10.32
CA ALA A 156 -8.47 19.85 -9.03
C ALA A 156 -8.90 18.91 -7.90
N GLN A 157 -10.20 18.60 -7.80
CA GLN A 157 -10.73 17.63 -6.84
C GLN A 157 -10.15 16.24 -7.07
N LEU A 158 -10.05 15.78 -8.32
CA LEU A 158 -9.47 14.49 -8.66
C LEU A 158 -8.00 14.40 -8.23
N GLY A 159 -7.23 15.47 -8.41
CA GLY A 159 -5.83 15.47 -7.99
C GLY A 159 -5.62 15.50 -6.49
N ILE A 160 -6.42 16.28 -5.75
CA ILE A 160 -6.43 16.22 -4.28
C ILE A 160 -6.84 14.81 -3.81
N ASN A 161 -7.86 14.22 -4.45
CA ASN A 161 -8.34 12.88 -4.16
C ASN A 161 -7.27 11.80 -4.41
N GLY A 162 -6.52 11.91 -5.50
CA GLY A 162 -5.42 11.01 -5.83
C GLY A 162 -4.24 11.16 -4.89
N ALA A 163 -3.81 12.40 -4.60
CA ALA A 163 -2.72 12.69 -3.69
C ALA A 163 -3.00 12.17 -2.27
N THR A 164 -4.19 12.46 -1.73
CA THR A 164 -4.60 11.99 -0.40
C THR A 164 -4.72 10.47 -0.33
N LEU A 165 -5.21 9.81 -1.38
CA LEU A 165 -5.25 8.35 -1.46
C LEU A 165 -3.84 7.75 -1.44
N LEU A 166 -2.92 8.31 -2.22
CA LEU A 166 -1.52 7.85 -2.26
C LEU A 166 -0.88 7.95 -0.88
N VAL A 167 -1.01 9.11 -0.22
CA VAL A 167 -0.45 9.33 1.12
C VAL A 167 -1.05 8.34 2.12
N THR A 168 -2.38 8.26 2.20
CA THR A 168 -3.05 7.38 3.17
C THR A 168 -2.68 5.91 2.97
N LEU A 169 -2.67 5.43 1.73
CA LEU A 169 -2.41 4.04 1.41
C LEU A 169 -0.96 3.65 1.73
N ILE A 170 0.00 4.38 1.16
CA ILE A 170 1.41 4.04 1.31
C ILE A 170 1.84 4.22 2.77
N GLN A 171 1.41 5.28 3.43
CA GLN A 171 1.79 5.55 4.81
C GLN A 171 1.16 4.56 5.80
N SER A 172 -0.09 4.12 5.57
CA SER A 172 -0.74 3.12 6.42
C SER A 172 -0.08 1.75 6.28
N ALA A 173 0.26 1.35 5.05
CA ALA A 173 1.00 0.12 4.79
C ALA A 173 2.43 0.17 5.38
N ASN A 174 3.12 1.30 5.22
CA ASN A 174 4.46 1.49 5.78
C ASN A 174 4.45 1.36 7.32
N LEU A 175 3.46 1.96 8.00
CA LEU A 175 3.33 1.80 9.46
C LEU A 175 3.14 0.33 9.87
N LEU A 176 2.32 -0.43 9.14
CA LEU A 176 2.11 -1.86 9.38
C LEU A 176 3.43 -2.64 9.22
N LEU A 177 4.14 -2.41 8.11
CA LEU A 177 5.37 -3.12 7.75
C LEU A 177 6.56 -2.78 8.65
N LEU A 178 6.62 -1.55 9.17
CA LEU A 178 7.65 -1.12 10.13
C LEU A 178 7.42 -1.69 11.54
N SER A 179 6.16 -1.94 11.90
CA SER A 179 5.76 -2.27 13.28
C SER A 179 5.35 -3.73 13.51
N THR A 180 5.34 -4.55 12.46
CA THR A 180 4.88 -5.94 12.52
C THR A 180 5.84 -6.86 11.78
N THR A 181 6.23 -7.97 12.41
CA THR A 181 7.15 -8.92 11.78
C THR A 181 6.44 -9.75 10.69
N PRO A 182 7.17 -10.34 9.71
CA PRO A 182 6.55 -11.20 8.70
C PRO A 182 5.82 -12.42 9.30
N GLU A 183 6.34 -12.99 10.38
CA GLU A 183 5.69 -14.10 11.11
C GLU A 183 4.37 -13.65 11.76
N GLU A 184 4.35 -12.49 12.41
CA GLU A 184 3.14 -11.90 12.99
C GLU A 184 2.08 -11.55 11.94
N LEU A 185 2.50 -11.04 10.79
CA LEU A 185 1.61 -10.75 9.67
C LEU A 185 0.99 -12.03 9.12
N ALA A 186 1.78 -13.08 8.89
CA ALA A 186 1.27 -14.36 8.42
C ALA A 186 0.32 -15.02 9.42
N TRP A 187 0.63 -14.92 10.71
CA TRP A 187 -0.27 -15.36 11.76
C TRP A 187 -1.61 -14.60 11.70
N ALA A 188 -1.57 -13.27 11.61
CA ALA A 188 -2.77 -12.45 11.57
C ALA A 188 -3.61 -12.69 10.31
N ILE A 189 -2.98 -12.91 9.15
CA ILE A 189 -3.64 -13.36 7.92
C ILE A 189 -4.32 -14.71 8.13
N SER A 190 -3.61 -15.69 8.71
CA SER A 190 -4.17 -17.02 8.98
C SER A 190 -5.40 -16.95 9.90
N TRP A 191 -5.41 -16.01 10.85
CA TRP A 191 -6.57 -15.77 11.72
C TRP A 191 -7.75 -15.18 10.95
N TRP A 192 -7.53 -14.18 10.10
CA TRP A 192 -8.57 -13.58 9.26
C TRP A 192 -9.15 -14.57 8.23
N LEU A 193 -8.39 -15.58 7.82
CA LEU A 193 -8.84 -16.63 6.91
C LEU A 193 -9.61 -17.77 7.61
N ARG A 194 -9.62 -17.86 8.95
CA ARG A 194 -10.37 -18.89 9.69
C ARG A 194 -11.84 -19.05 9.35
N PRO A 195 -12.65 -17.99 9.15
CA PRO A 195 -14.06 -18.16 8.76
C PRO A 195 -14.21 -18.97 7.46
N LEU A 196 -13.23 -18.95 6.56
CA LEU A 196 -13.23 -19.79 5.35
C LEU A 196 -13.10 -21.29 5.67
N GLY A 197 -12.72 -21.65 6.90
CA GLY A 197 -12.77 -23.04 7.38
C GLY A 197 -14.19 -23.59 7.44
N ALA A 198 -15.22 -22.73 7.57
CA ALA A 198 -16.61 -23.15 7.48
C ALA A 198 -16.99 -23.67 6.08
N LEU A 199 -16.22 -23.32 5.04
CA LEU A 199 -16.37 -23.82 3.67
C LEU A 199 -15.63 -25.16 3.46
N GLY A 200 -15.14 -25.81 4.53
CA GLY A 200 -14.41 -27.08 4.47
C GLY A 200 -12.93 -26.95 4.09
N LEU A 201 -12.39 -25.74 4.02
CA LEU A 201 -10.98 -25.52 3.68
C LEU A 201 -10.06 -25.70 4.91
N PRO A 202 -8.90 -26.37 4.79
CA PRO A 202 -8.02 -26.71 5.92
C PRO A 202 -7.15 -25.51 6.38
N MET A 203 -7.78 -24.42 6.80
CA MET A 203 -7.12 -23.15 7.14
C MET A 203 -6.08 -23.28 8.26
N GLU A 204 -6.32 -24.14 9.26
CA GLU A 204 -5.35 -24.36 10.33
C GLU A 204 -4.07 -25.02 9.84
N ARG A 205 -4.18 -25.98 8.92
CA ARG A 205 -3.01 -26.65 8.31
C ARG A 205 -2.25 -25.69 7.42
N LEU A 206 -2.95 -24.89 6.61
CA LEU A 206 -2.35 -23.86 5.78
C LEU A 206 -1.63 -22.78 6.62
N GLY A 207 -2.22 -22.38 7.75
CA GLY A 207 -1.60 -21.45 8.68
C GLY A 207 -0.33 -22.02 9.31
N PHE A 208 -0.37 -23.30 9.74
CA PHE A 208 0.80 -23.99 10.26
C PHE A 208 1.92 -24.09 9.22
N THR A 209 1.61 -24.52 7.99
CA THR A 209 2.62 -24.67 6.93
C THR A 209 3.20 -23.32 6.51
N LEU A 210 2.39 -22.26 6.44
CA LEU A 210 2.87 -20.91 6.15
C LEU A 210 3.84 -20.40 7.21
N LEU A 211 3.49 -20.53 8.51
CA LEU A 211 4.36 -20.11 9.61
C LEU A 211 5.66 -20.92 9.68
N LEU A 212 5.56 -22.24 9.46
CA LEU A 212 6.73 -23.10 9.36
C LEU A 212 7.62 -22.72 8.17
N SER A 213 7.02 -22.38 7.02
CA SER A 213 7.74 -21.94 5.83
C SER A 213 8.51 -20.65 6.07
N LEU A 214 7.90 -19.67 6.74
CA LEU A 214 8.58 -18.42 7.11
C LEU A 214 9.77 -18.68 8.05
N ARG A 215 9.68 -19.67 8.93
CA ARG A 215 10.79 -20.08 9.80
C ARG A 215 11.92 -20.79 9.05
N PHE A 216 11.61 -21.46 7.94
CA PHE A 216 12.62 -22.03 7.04
C PHE A 216 13.20 -21.02 6.05
N LEU A 217 12.57 -19.86 5.85
CA LEU A 217 13.03 -18.85 4.91
C LEU A 217 14.46 -18.34 5.22
N PRO A 218 14.86 -18.03 6.46
CA PRO A 218 16.24 -17.66 6.78
C PRO A 218 17.25 -18.76 6.41
N LEU A 219 16.88 -20.02 6.64
CA LEU A 219 17.71 -21.18 6.32
C LEU A 219 17.90 -21.33 4.80
N VAL A 220 16.84 -21.16 4.02
CA VAL A 220 16.90 -21.16 2.55
C VAL A 220 17.81 -20.06 2.03
N GLN A 221 17.73 -18.87 2.63
CA GLN A 221 18.58 -17.74 2.24
C GLN A 221 20.04 -17.97 2.60
N GLU A 222 20.31 -18.54 3.77
CA GLU A 222 21.67 -18.92 4.16
C GLU A 222 22.25 -19.94 3.16
N GLU A 223 21.45 -20.93 2.76
CA GLU A 223 21.89 -21.92 1.79
C GLU A 223 22.15 -21.31 0.41
N LEU A 224 21.24 -20.47 -0.09
CA LEU A 224 21.43 -19.73 -1.33
C LEU A 224 22.71 -18.89 -1.28
N GLN A 225 22.97 -18.19 -0.16
CA GLN A 225 24.18 -17.40 0.03
C GLN A 225 25.44 -18.26 0.00
N ASN A 226 25.42 -19.41 0.66
CA ASN A 226 26.55 -20.34 0.70
C ASN A 226 26.85 -20.90 -0.69
N LEU A 227 25.82 -21.26 -1.45
CA LEU A 227 25.96 -21.71 -2.84
C LEU A 227 26.52 -20.62 -3.75
N LEU A 228 25.98 -19.39 -3.68
CA LEU A 228 26.49 -18.26 -4.46
C LEU A 228 27.95 -17.93 -4.11
N ARG A 229 28.30 -17.98 -2.82
CA ARG A 229 29.68 -17.76 -2.35
C ARG A 229 30.62 -18.85 -2.86
N SER A 230 30.20 -20.12 -2.84
CA SER A 230 30.95 -21.24 -3.39
C SER A 230 31.15 -21.15 -4.91
N LEU A 231 30.23 -20.54 -5.65
CA LEU A 231 30.38 -20.33 -7.09
C LEU A 231 31.29 -19.15 -7.41
N ALA A 232 31.22 -18.08 -6.61
CA ALA A 232 32.12 -16.95 -6.73
C ALA A 232 33.59 -17.35 -6.53
N THR A 233 33.89 -18.27 -5.59
CA THR A 233 35.26 -18.78 -5.39
C THR A 233 35.73 -19.71 -6.51
N ARG A 234 34.82 -20.35 -7.25
CA ARG A 234 35.13 -21.19 -8.43
C ARG A 234 35.40 -20.37 -9.69
N ALA A 235 35.64 -19.06 -9.55
CA ALA A 235 36.00 -18.14 -10.63
C ALA A 235 35.03 -18.15 -11.83
N VAL A 236 33.74 -18.37 -11.59
CA VAL A 236 32.73 -18.21 -12.66
C VAL A 236 32.67 -16.73 -13.02
N THR A 237 33.24 -16.35 -14.17
CA THR A 237 33.25 -14.97 -14.66
C THR A 237 31.83 -14.57 -15.10
N LEU A 238 31.01 -14.14 -14.14
CA LEU A 238 29.61 -13.72 -14.35
C LEU A 238 29.45 -12.67 -15.45
N LYS A 239 30.48 -11.83 -15.66
CA LYS A 239 30.50 -10.76 -16.66
C LYS A 239 30.76 -11.24 -18.10
N GLY A 240 31.24 -12.47 -18.29
CA GLY A 240 31.54 -13.05 -19.62
C GLY A 240 30.56 -14.13 -20.07
N LEU A 241 29.53 -14.43 -19.25
CA LEU A 241 28.56 -15.48 -19.54
C LEU A 241 27.50 -14.97 -20.51
N GLY A 242 27.46 -15.52 -21.74
CA GLY A 242 26.32 -15.33 -22.63
C GLY A 242 25.03 -15.90 -22.02
N TRP A 243 23.85 -15.53 -22.56
CA TRP A 243 22.53 -15.93 -22.05
C TRP A 243 22.39 -17.45 -21.80
N LYS A 244 22.96 -18.29 -22.67
CA LYS A 244 22.94 -19.76 -22.50
C LYS A 244 23.73 -20.22 -21.27
N GLY A 245 24.88 -19.61 -21.02
CA GLY A 245 25.69 -19.91 -19.84
C GLY A 245 25.07 -19.38 -18.55
N ALA A 246 24.44 -18.19 -18.62
CA ALA A 246 23.67 -17.63 -17.49
C ALA A 246 22.52 -18.55 -17.08
N LEU A 247 21.75 -19.07 -18.04
CA LEU A 247 20.70 -20.05 -17.78
C LEU A 247 21.26 -21.35 -17.18
N GLY A 248 22.34 -21.89 -17.75
CA GLY A 248 22.99 -23.09 -17.20
C GLY A 248 23.46 -22.90 -15.75
N LEU A 249 23.99 -21.72 -15.41
CA LEU A 249 24.39 -21.39 -14.04
C LEU A 249 23.19 -21.29 -13.09
N VAL A 250 22.11 -20.63 -13.51
CA VAL A 250 20.88 -20.54 -12.72
C VAL A 250 20.30 -21.92 -12.47
N LEU A 251 20.27 -22.79 -13.48
CA LEU A 251 19.81 -24.17 -13.34
C LEU A 251 20.71 -24.96 -12.38
N ALA A 252 22.03 -24.86 -12.49
CA ALA A 252 22.96 -25.55 -11.59
C ALA A 252 22.84 -25.07 -10.14
N VAL A 253 22.63 -23.77 -9.91
CA VAL A 253 22.32 -23.23 -8.57
C VAL A 253 20.97 -23.76 -8.08
N GLY A 254 19.96 -23.73 -8.93
CA GLY A 254 18.60 -24.15 -8.61
C GLY A 254 18.53 -25.63 -8.23
N GLU A 255 19.20 -26.50 -8.98
CA GLU A 255 19.29 -27.93 -8.70
C GLU A 255 19.90 -28.20 -7.31
N ARG A 256 21.07 -27.59 -7.03
CA ARG A 256 21.75 -27.75 -5.73
C ARG A 256 20.93 -27.20 -4.57
N LEU A 257 20.32 -26.03 -4.78
CA LEU A 257 19.45 -25.41 -3.77
C LEU A 257 18.24 -26.31 -3.50
N LEU A 258 17.59 -26.84 -4.54
CA LEU A 258 16.44 -27.72 -4.40
C LEU A 258 16.80 -28.98 -3.63
N ALA A 259 17.89 -29.66 -3.99
CA ALA A 259 18.36 -30.86 -3.29
C ALA A 259 18.62 -30.57 -1.80
N ASN A 260 19.29 -29.46 -1.49
CA ASN A 260 19.62 -29.09 -0.11
C ASN A 260 18.39 -28.65 0.71
N ILE A 261 17.38 -28.06 0.07
CA ILE A 261 16.11 -27.71 0.74
C ILE A 261 15.26 -28.97 0.96
N LEU A 262 15.20 -29.89 -0.01
CA LEU A 262 14.46 -31.14 0.11
C LEU A 262 15.00 -31.99 1.27
N LEU A 263 16.33 -32.18 1.33
CA LEU A 263 16.98 -32.88 2.43
C LEU A 263 16.63 -32.25 3.80
N ARG A 264 16.63 -30.91 3.88
CA ARG A 264 16.24 -30.22 5.12
C ARG A 264 14.77 -30.35 5.45
N SER A 265 13.91 -30.39 4.44
CA SER A 265 12.48 -30.61 4.63
C SER A 265 12.20 -32.01 5.16
N GLU A 266 12.93 -33.02 4.70
CA GLU A 266 12.86 -34.40 5.20
C GLU A 266 13.32 -34.47 6.65
N GLN A 267 14.50 -33.91 6.98
CA GLN A 267 14.99 -33.83 8.35
C GLN A 267 14.03 -33.09 9.29
N GLY A 268 13.43 -32.00 8.81
CA GLY A 268 12.42 -31.26 9.55
C GLY A 268 11.14 -32.07 9.79
N ALA A 269 10.72 -32.85 8.80
CA ALA A 269 9.55 -33.73 8.90
C ALA A 269 9.81 -34.90 9.87
N GLU A 270 10.98 -35.55 9.80
CA GLU A 270 11.39 -36.61 10.73
C GLU A 270 11.44 -36.10 12.17
N ALA A 271 12.03 -34.93 12.39
CA ALA A 271 12.07 -34.29 13.71
C ALA A 271 10.66 -33.95 14.23
N LEU A 272 9.74 -33.55 13.36
CA LEU A 272 8.34 -33.29 13.71
C LEU A 272 7.59 -34.59 14.06
N MET A 273 7.82 -35.66 13.29
CA MET A 273 7.25 -36.99 13.54
C MET A 273 7.75 -37.57 14.87
N ALA A 274 9.04 -37.44 15.18
CA ALA A 274 9.63 -37.86 16.46
C ALA A 274 9.03 -37.11 17.67
N ARG A 275 8.54 -35.89 17.46
CA ARG A 275 7.84 -35.06 18.49
C ARG A 275 6.33 -35.32 18.56
N GLY A 276 5.84 -36.34 17.87
CA GLY A 276 4.44 -36.77 17.90
C GLY A 276 3.60 -36.38 16.68
N GLY A 277 4.18 -35.73 15.66
CA GLY A 277 3.55 -35.53 14.35
C GLY A 277 2.24 -34.73 14.35
N ARG A 278 1.95 -33.98 15.43
CA ARG A 278 0.70 -33.21 15.56
C ARG A 278 0.84 -31.83 14.95
N TRP A 279 -0.15 -31.46 14.15
CA TRP A 279 -0.33 -30.09 13.69
C TRP A 279 -0.70 -29.20 14.88
N ILE A 280 -0.03 -28.07 15.00
CA ILE A 280 -0.27 -27.09 16.06
C ILE A 280 -1.06 -25.94 15.44
N ALA A 281 -2.15 -25.53 16.07
CA ALA A 281 -2.92 -24.38 15.63
C ALA A 281 -2.02 -23.13 15.62
N PRO A 282 -2.13 -22.24 14.60
CA PRO A 282 -1.31 -21.03 14.51
C PRO A 282 -1.29 -20.18 15.79
N ASP A 283 -2.38 -20.17 16.57
CA ASP A 283 -2.46 -19.46 17.86
C ASP A 283 -1.48 -19.95 18.91
N ALA A 284 -1.19 -21.25 18.94
CA ALA A 284 -0.25 -21.79 19.92
C ALA A 284 1.22 -21.51 19.53
N LEU A 285 1.47 -21.14 18.27
CA LEU A 285 2.80 -20.76 17.78
C LEU A 285 3.12 -19.27 18.05
N HIS A 286 2.10 -18.42 18.16
CA HIS A 286 2.27 -16.99 18.42
C HIS A 286 1.90 -16.64 19.87
N ARG A 287 2.83 -16.02 20.62
CA ARG A 287 2.56 -15.53 21.98
C ARG A 287 2.28 -14.03 21.93
N VAL A 288 1.05 -13.64 22.26
CA VAL A 288 0.69 -12.22 22.40
C VAL A 288 1.43 -11.64 23.61
N PRO A 289 2.14 -10.50 23.48
CA PRO A 289 2.83 -9.88 24.61
C PRO A 289 1.87 -9.56 25.77
N SER A 290 2.16 -10.07 26.98
CA SER A 290 1.36 -9.80 28.18
C SER A 290 1.41 -8.31 28.53
N GLY A 291 0.28 -7.62 28.47
CA GLY A 291 0.16 -6.19 28.81
C GLY A 291 -0.48 -5.29 27.74
N SER A 292 -0.75 -5.83 26.54
CA SER A 292 -1.36 -5.06 25.44
C SER A 292 -2.89 -5.12 25.35
N ALA A 293 -3.56 -5.94 26.17
CA ALA A 293 -5.00 -6.25 26.05
C ALA A 293 -5.92 -5.00 26.05
N TRP A 294 -5.96 -4.25 27.14
CA TRP A 294 -5.46 -2.88 27.06
C TRP A 294 -5.75 -2.02 25.82
N LEU A 295 -4.64 -1.72 25.18
CA LEU A 295 -4.53 -0.82 24.05
C LEU A 295 -5.08 -1.48 22.79
N THR A 296 -5.09 -2.81 22.72
CA THR A 296 -5.78 -3.55 21.66
C THR A 296 -7.28 -3.31 21.73
N ARG A 297 -7.91 -3.35 22.92
CA ARG A 297 -9.34 -3.02 23.09
C ARG A 297 -9.63 -1.57 22.70
N LEU A 298 -8.81 -0.62 23.18
CA LEU A 298 -8.94 0.78 22.78
C LEU A 298 -8.78 0.97 21.28
N GLY A 299 -7.84 0.26 20.65
CA GLY A 299 -7.62 0.33 19.22
C GLY A 299 -8.80 -0.23 18.41
N TRP A 300 -9.42 -1.33 18.84
CA TRP A 300 -10.67 -1.83 18.25
C TRP A 300 -11.83 -0.84 18.41
N LEU A 301 -11.94 -0.21 19.58
CA LEU A 301 -12.93 0.84 19.82
C LEU A 301 -12.69 2.07 18.93
N ALA A 302 -11.44 2.51 18.79
CA ALA A 302 -11.07 3.63 17.93
C ALA A 302 -11.33 3.32 16.45
N LEU A 303 -11.03 2.10 16.00
CA LEU A 303 -11.34 1.64 14.65
C LEU A 303 -12.85 1.59 14.40
N GLY A 304 -13.61 1.03 15.35
CA GLY A 304 -15.07 1.01 15.30
C GLY A 304 -15.67 2.42 15.28
N ALA A 305 -15.15 3.32 16.11
CA ALA A 305 -15.55 4.73 16.13
C ALA A 305 -15.23 5.42 14.81
N LEU A 306 -14.06 5.19 14.21
CA LEU A 306 -13.69 5.76 12.90
C LEU A 306 -14.64 5.28 11.80
N LEU A 307 -14.98 3.99 11.78
CA LEU A 307 -15.92 3.42 10.80
C LEU A 307 -17.35 3.93 11.02
N LEU A 308 -17.79 4.06 12.28
CA LEU A 308 -19.11 4.58 12.62
C LEU A 308 -19.25 6.08 12.31
N LEU A 309 -18.22 6.86 12.65
CA LEU A 309 -18.12 8.28 12.33
C LEU A 309 -18.13 8.47 10.81
N ARG A 310 -17.44 7.60 10.06
CA ARG A 310 -17.53 7.54 8.60
C ARG A 310 -18.95 7.21 8.14
N TRP A 311 -19.64 6.22 8.72
CA TRP A 311 -21.00 5.89 8.30
C TRP A 311 -21.96 7.07 8.52
N ARG A 312 -21.77 7.82 9.62
CA ARG A 312 -22.59 8.98 9.96
C ARG A 312 -22.30 10.23 9.12
N LEU A 313 -21.03 10.48 8.77
CA LEU A 313 -20.60 11.69 8.03
C LEU A 313 -20.41 11.47 6.52
N GLY A 314 -20.33 10.21 6.08
CA GLY A 314 -20.15 9.84 4.67
C GLY A 314 -21.45 9.62 3.91
N GLY A 315 -22.61 9.76 4.58
CA GLY A 315 -23.94 9.67 3.96
C GLY A 315 -24.46 10.98 3.35
N SER A 316 -23.67 12.05 3.37
CA SER A 316 -23.99 13.38 2.80
C SER A 316 -23.17 13.69 1.57
#